data_AF-A0A1I8EQT5-F1
#
_entry.id   AF-A0A1I8EQT5-F1
#
_cell.length_a   1.000
_cell.length_b   1.000
_cell.length_c   1.000
_cell.angle_alpha   90.00
_cell.angle_beta   90.00
_cell.angle_gamma   90.00
#
_symmetry.space_group_name_H-M   'P 1'
#
loop_
_entity.id
_entity.type
_entity.pdbx_description
1 polymer ?
#
loop_
_entity_poly.entity_id
_entity_poly.type
_entity_poly.pdbx_seq_one_letter_code
_entity_poly.pdbx_strand_id
1 'polypeptide(L)'
;MKKLLQWNGYLPPFHKCAVFLLCGFELVISAMSMAVAQKYYELCTILFPIAMYMFDDTKRKEIEGFIWTNSERQILQFHQQKLLLLWCTSTAAIFIAMLLIMPFFFKFKEAKTSEGRTFRLLIMYASAILFIIIVSLNGITMIWLYITAPADNKLFYELFDNSVKEEIFLTEIEKGLDCISDDDKELDPTVECDNTINRSVISRKWLKPLLIIWIVGHVIVLFLFGFANKDFKNDENDENLRNDRVVCMVIGQIS
;
A
#
# COMPACT_ATOMS: atom_id res chain seq x y z
N MET A 1 -24.17 -5.82 29.88
CA MET A 1 -23.12 -5.58 28.87
C MET A 1 -23.60 -5.49 27.40
N LYS A 2 -24.92 -5.45 27.11
CA LYS A 2 -25.48 -5.37 25.72
C LYS A 2 -25.85 -3.94 25.25
N LYS A 3 -25.62 -2.90 26.07
CA LYS A 3 -26.07 -1.51 25.80
C LYS A 3 -24.95 -0.49 25.52
N LEU A 4 -23.67 -0.90 25.60
CA LEU A 4 -22.56 0.06 25.61
C LEU A 4 -22.05 0.50 24.23
N LEU A 5 -22.52 -0.11 23.13
CA LEU A 5 -22.02 0.13 21.77
C LEU A 5 -23.16 0.35 20.77
N GLN A 6 -24.11 1.22 21.11
CA GLN A 6 -25.07 1.76 20.14
C GLN A 6 -24.51 3.08 19.59
N TRP A 7 -23.88 3.03 18.42
CA TRP A 7 -23.44 4.23 17.73
C TRP A 7 -24.63 4.82 16.96
N ASN A 8 -25.03 6.06 17.29
CA ASN A 8 -26.00 6.87 16.51
C ASN A 8 -25.40 7.39 15.18
N GLY A 9 -24.48 6.64 14.59
CA GLY A 9 -23.66 7.09 13.47
C GLY A 9 -24.43 7.09 12.17
N TYR A 10 -24.03 7.97 11.26
CA TYR A 10 -24.55 8.05 9.89
C TYR A 10 -23.91 7.03 8.94
N LEU A 11 -22.89 6.29 9.40
CA LEU A 11 -22.22 5.27 8.60
C LEU A 11 -23.15 4.07 8.40
N PRO A 12 -23.50 3.72 7.15
CA PRO A 12 -24.36 2.58 6.88
C PRO A 12 -23.62 1.27 7.15
N PRO A 13 -24.34 0.19 7.51
CA PRO A 13 -23.80 -1.15 7.33
C PRO A 13 -23.68 -1.41 5.82
N PHE A 14 -22.45 -1.52 5.34
CA PHE A 14 -22.20 -1.91 3.96
C PHE A 14 -22.42 -3.43 3.77
N HIS A 15 -22.35 -3.96 2.55
CA HIS A 15 -22.43 -5.41 2.30
C HIS A 15 -21.37 -6.15 3.12
N LYS A 16 -21.76 -6.76 4.26
CA LYS A 16 -20.84 -7.16 5.35
C LYS A 16 -19.67 -8.01 4.89
N CYS A 17 -19.95 -9.12 4.21
CA CYS A 17 -18.92 -10.04 3.77
C CYS A 17 -18.09 -9.47 2.62
N ALA A 18 -18.73 -8.75 1.69
CA ALA A 18 -18.10 -8.26 0.47
C ALA A 18 -17.14 -7.09 0.77
N VAL A 19 -17.55 -6.14 1.61
CA VAL A 19 -16.68 -5.02 2.04
C VAL A 19 -15.59 -5.51 2.98
N PHE A 20 -15.87 -6.45 3.88
CA PHE A 20 -14.84 -7.05 4.72
C PHE A 20 -13.76 -7.77 3.89
N LEU A 21 -14.16 -8.51 2.85
CA LEU A 21 -13.23 -9.18 1.95
C LEU A 21 -12.40 -8.18 1.15
N LEU A 22 -13.03 -7.16 0.55
CA LEU A 22 -12.35 -6.14 -0.25
C LEU A 22 -11.41 -5.27 0.59
N CYS A 23 -11.92 -4.67 1.67
CA CYS A 23 -11.13 -3.80 2.54
C CYS A 23 -10.11 -4.59 3.36
N GLY A 24 -10.42 -5.82 3.77
CA GLY A 24 -9.50 -6.69 4.49
C GLY A 24 -8.30 -7.10 3.63
N PHE A 25 -8.55 -7.46 2.36
CA PHE A 25 -7.47 -7.70 1.41
C PHE A 25 -6.62 -6.44 1.19
N GLU A 26 -7.26 -5.30 0.97
CA GLU A 26 -6.55 -4.04 0.75
C GLU A 26 -5.70 -3.65 1.97
N LEU A 27 -6.18 -3.89 3.19
CA LEU A 27 -5.43 -3.64 4.42
C LEU A 27 -4.14 -4.48 4.44
N VAL A 28 -4.22 -5.76 4.11
CA VAL A 28 -3.04 -6.66 4.10
C VAL A 28 -2.03 -6.22 3.03
N ILE A 29 -2.48 -6.00 1.79
CA ILE A 29 -1.56 -5.67 0.71
C ILE A 29 -0.95 -4.28 0.87
N SER A 30 -1.74 -3.29 1.29
CA SER A 30 -1.19 -1.96 1.56
C SER A 30 -0.27 -1.95 2.78
N ALA A 31 -0.50 -2.77 3.80
CA ALA A 31 0.46 -2.93 4.90
C ALA A 31 1.79 -3.54 4.43
N MET A 32 1.75 -4.55 3.56
CA MET A 32 2.96 -5.12 2.95
C MET A 32 3.71 -4.08 2.10
N SER A 33 3.00 -3.35 1.24
CA SER A 33 3.58 -2.29 0.41
C SER A 33 4.21 -1.18 1.25
N MET A 34 3.53 -0.74 2.32
CA MET A 34 4.03 0.25 3.28
C MET A 34 5.32 -0.24 3.95
N ALA A 35 5.36 -1.49 4.43
CA ALA A 35 6.54 -2.04 5.11
C ALA A 35 7.76 -2.13 4.18
N VAL A 36 7.55 -2.58 2.93
CA VAL A 36 8.60 -2.60 1.91
C VAL A 36 9.08 -1.17 1.61
N ALA A 37 8.16 -0.25 1.35
CA ALA A 37 8.49 1.14 1.05
C ALA A 37 9.28 1.80 2.19
N GLN A 38 8.86 1.58 3.44
CA GLN A 38 9.55 2.09 4.62
C GLN A 38 10.98 1.56 4.72
N LYS A 39 11.17 0.24 4.61
CA LYS A 39 12.50 -0.36 4.78
C LYS A 39 13.49 0.14 3.73
N TYR A 40 13.07 0.22 2.46
CA TYR A 40 13.93 0.74 1.39
C TYR A 40 14.12 2.25 1.47
N TYR A 41 13.12 3.00 1.94
CA TYR A 41 13.25 4.44 2.16
C TYR A 41 14.31 4.73 3.23
N GLU A 42 14.27 4.02 4.37
CA GLU A 42 15.25 4.15 5.45
C GLU A 42 16.68 3.88 4.94
N LEU A 43 16.88 2.77 4.21
CA LEU A 43 18.19 2.44 3.61
C LEU A 43 18.67 3.55 2.65
N CYS A 44 17.81 4.01 1.74
CA CYS A 44 18.14 5.08 0.81
C CYS A 44 18.45 6.40 1.53
N THR A 45 17.71 6.76 2.59
CA THR A 45 17.95 8.01 3.33
C THR A 45 19.31 8.08 4.00
N ILE A 46 19.88 6.93 4.33
CA ILE A 46 21.21 6.79 4.93
C ILE A 46 22.28 6.71 3.83
N LEU A 47 22.09 5.81 2.87
CA LEU A 47 23.10 5.50 1.86
C LEU A 47 23.26 6.60 0.79
N PHE A 48 22.16 7.20 0.32
CA PHE A 48 22.22 8.15 -0.79
C PHE A 48 23.02 9.42 -0.49
N PRO A 49 22.90 10.06 0.68
CA PRO A 49 23.76 11.20 1.02
C PRO A 49 25.24 10.87 0.97
N ILE A 50 25.63 9.71 1.52
CA ILE A 50 27.03 9.26 1.56
C ILE A 50 27.50 8.95 0.12
N ALA A 51 26.72 8.17 -0.63
CA ALA A 51 27.04 7.81 -2.01
C ALA A 51 27.12 9.04 -2.93
N MET A 52 26.20 10.00 -2.81
CA MET A 52 26.24 11.24 -3.60
C MET A 52 27.48 12.09 -3.29
N TYR A 53 27.91 12.12 -2.02
CA TYR A 53 29.14 12.80 -1.63
C TYR A 53 30.37 12.09 -2.19
N MET A 54 30.39 10.76 -2.14
CA MET A 54 31.42 9.93 -2.79
C MET A 54 31.48 10.13 -4.31
N PHE A 55 30.34 10.29 -4.98
CA PHE A 55 30.28 10.59 -6.42
C PHE A 55 30.81 11.99 -6.73
N ASP A 56 30.48 12.98 -5.89
CA ASP A 56 31.03 14.33 -6.04
C ASP A 56 32.54 14.35 -5.86
N ASP A 57 33.05 13.60 -4.89
CA ASP A 57 34.49 13.48 -4.64
C ASP A 57 35.22 12.77 -5.80
N THR A 58 34.67 11.66 -6.29
CA THR A 58 35.19 10.95 -7.47
C THR A 58 35.24 11.86 -8.69
N LYS A 59 34.19 12.66 -8.91
CA LYS A 59 34.15 13.65 -10.00
C LYS A 59 35.21 14.73 -9.84
N ARG A 60 35.45 15.22 -8.61
CA ARG A 60 36.49 16.23 -8.33
C ARG A 60 37.90 15.71 -8.56
N LYS A 61 38.11 14.40 -8.43
CA LYS A 61 39.38 13.73 -8.73
C LYS A 61 39.61 13.47 -10.22
N GLU A 62 38.67 13.84 -11.08
CA GLU A 62 38.77 13.72 -12.54
C GLU A 62 39.12 12.29 -13.02
N ILE A 63 38.53 11.28 -12.36
CA ILE A 63 38.71 9.87 -12.75
C ILE A 63 38.21 9.66 -14.18
N GLU A 64 39.06 9.11 -15.04
CA GLU A 64 38.74 8.85 -16.44
C GLU A 64 37.51 7.93 -16.55
N GLY A 65 36.53 8.35 -17.36
CA GLY A 65 35.31 7.57 -17.61
C GLY A 65 34.22 7.72 -16.54
N PHE A 66 34.45 8.44 -15.44
CA PHE A 66 33.42 8.69 -14.43
C PHE A 66 32.57 9.93 -14.79
N ILE A 67 31.31 9.69 -15.16
CA ILE A 67 30.34 10.75 -15.47
C ILE A 67 29.35 10.86 -14.32
N TRP A 68 29.28 12.04 -13.70
CA TRP A 68 28.31 12.36 -12.67
C TRP A 68 27.70 13.74 -12.90
N THR A 69 26.38 13.75 -13.14
CA THR A 69 25.62 14.91 -13.59
C THR A 69 24.48 15.26 -12.63
N ASN A 70 24.00 16.50 -12.71
CA ASN A 70 22.84 16.92 -11.92
C ASN A 70 21.56 16.15 -12.27
N SER A 71 21.43 15.66 -13.51
CA SER A 71 20.31 14.80 -13.92
C SER A 71 20.33 13.45 -13.22
N GLU A 72 21.49 12.80 -13.09
CA GLU A 72 21.62 11.51 -12.41
C GLU A 72 21.35 11.66 -10.91
N ARG A 73 21.81 12.77 -10.31
CA ARG A 73 21.44 13.14 -8.94
C ARG A 73 19.93 13.25 -8.76
N GLN A 74 19.26 13.94 -9.66
CA GLN A 74 17.80 14.08 -9.60
C GLN A 74 17.10 12.73 -9.72
N ILE A 75 17.59 11.81 -10.56
CA ILE A 75 17.02 10.46 -10.70
C ILE A 75 17.08 9.70 -9.37
N LEU A 76 18.23 9.72 -8.69
CA LEU A 76 18.40 9.03 -7.39
C LEU A 76 17.56 9.69 -6.29
N GLN A 77 17.52 11.01 -6.21
CA GLN A 77 16.64 11.72 -5.27
C GLN A 77 15.16 11.43 -5.53
N PHE A 78 14.77 11.38 -6.80
CA PHE A 78 13.42 11.06 -7.20
C PHE A 78 13.06 9.61 -6.89
N HIS A 79 14.01 8.68 -6.97
CA HIS A 79 13.81 7.30 -6.52
C HIS A 79 13.41 7.23 -5.04
N GLN A 80 14.14 7.96 -4.17
CA GLN A 80 13.81 8.07 -2.76
C GLN A 80 12.41 8.69 -2.54
N GLN A 81 12.04 9.70 -3.32
CA GLN A 81 10.70 10.31 -3.25
C GLN A 81 9.58 9.34 -3.70
N LYS A 82 9.81 8.49 -4.71
CA LYS A 82 8.83 7.46 -5.13
C LYS A 82 8.55 6.48 -4.00
N LEU A 83 9.58 6.07 -3.25
CA LEU A 83 9.42 5.21 -2.07
C LEU A 83 8.59 5.89 -0.98
N LEU A 84 8.87 7.16 -0.68
CA LEU A 84 8.07 7.94 0.26
C LEU A 84 6.61 8.06 -0.21
N LEU A 85 6.38 8.31 -1.50
CA LEU A 85 5.05 8.40 -2.06
C LEU A 85 4.28 7.07 -1.91
N LEU A 86 4.95 5.93 -2.17
CA LEU A 86 4.36 4.60 -1.98
C LEU A 86 3.97 4.35 -0.53
N TRP A 87 4.83 4.75 0.41
CA TRP A 87 4.54 4.68 1.84
C TRP A 87 3.32 5.52 2.22
N CYS A 88 3.25 6.77 1.74
CA CYS A 88 2.13 7.67 2.00
C CYS A 88 0.81 7.13 1.43
N THR A 89 0.79 6.67 0.17
CA THR A 89 -0.43 6.15 -0.47
C THR A 89 -0.88 4.84 0.14
N SER A 90 0.05 3.94 0.48
CA SER A 90 -0.26 2.70 1.21
C SER A 90 -0.82 2.98 2.60
N THR A 91 -0.25 3.94 3.33
CA THR A 91 -0.75 4.35 4.65
C THR A 91 -2.18 4.90 4.55
N ALA A 92 -2.44 5.77 3.56
CA ALA A 92 -3.78 6.30 3.33
C ALA A 92 -4.80 5.20 2.99
N ALA A 93 -4.40 4.21 2.18
CA ALA A 93 -5.25 3.06 1.83
C ALA A 93 -5.62 2.23 3.07
N ILE A 94 -4.66 1.98 3.97
CA ILE A 94 -4.90 1.29 5.25
C ILE A 94 -5.93 2.06 6.09
N PHE A 95 -5.74 3.38 6.27
CA PHE A 95 -6.66 4.18 7.06
C PHE A 95 -8.09 4.16 6.50
N ILE A 96 -8.25 4.31 5.18
CA ILE A 96 -9.59 4.24 4.58
C ILE A 96 -10.18 2.84 4.71
N ALA A 97 -9.41 1.77 4.46
CA ALA A 97 -9.88 0.40 4.64
C ALA A 97 -10.35 0.15 6.09
N MET A 98 -9.59 0.62 7.09
CA MET A 98 -9.97 0.53 8.49
C MET A 98 -11.25 1.31 8.79
N LEU A 99 -11.38 2.54 8.28
CA LEU A 99 -12.57 3.36 8.46
C LEU A 99 -13.82 2.73 7.84
N LEU A 100 -13.69 2.02 6.72
CA LEU A 100 -14.78 1.30 6.06
C LEU A 100 -15.17 0.02 6.80
N ILE A 101 -14.22 -0.67 7.42
CA ILE A 101 -14.48 -1.88 8.20
C ILE A 101 -15.09 -1.55 9.57
N MET A 102 -14.63 -0.47 10.21
CA MET A 102 -14.99 -0.10 11.59
C MET A 102 -16.51 -0.09 11.87
N PRO A 103 -17.39 0.46 11.01
CA PRO A 103 -18.84 0.40 11.17
C PRO A 103 -19.38 -1.01 11.46
N PHE A 104 -18.77 -2.08 10.93
CA PHE A 104 -19.26 -3.44 11.13
C PHE A 104 -19.22 -3.95 12.55
N PHE A 105 -18.36 -3.37 13.40
CA PHE A 105 -18.27 -3.73 14.81
C PHE A 105 -19.36 -3.07 15.67
N PHE A 106 -20.12 -2.13 15.11
CA PHE A 106 -21.17 -1.39 15.81
C PHE A 106 -22.57 -1.80 15.33
N LYS A 107 -23.53 -1.86 16.26
CA LYS A 107 -24.94 -2.05 15.91
C LYS A 107 -25.58 -0.70 15.62
N PHE A 108 -25.90 -0.44 14.35
CA PHE A 108 -26.61 0.76 13.94
C PHE A 108 -28.13 0.62 14.11
N LYS A 109 -28.79 1.72 14.47
CA LYS A 109 -30.25 1.84 14.37
C LYS A 109 -30.65 1.94 12.89
N GLU A 110 -31.71 1.24 12.52
CA GLU A 110 -32.36 1.39 11.21
C GLU A 110 -32.82 2.84 11.00
N ALA A 111 -32.68 3.33 9.76
CA ALA A 111 -33.13 4.66 9.40
C ALA A 111 -34.67 4.68 9.40
N LYS A 112 -35.26 5.52 10.25
CA LYS A 112 -36.72 5.64 10.36
C LYS A 112 -37.35 6.58 9.32
N THR A 113 -36.54 7.39 8.62
CA THR A 113 -36.99 8.40 7.66
C THR A 113 -36.37 8.19 6.28
N SER A 114 -37.10 8.54 5.23
CA SER A 114 -36.65 8.46 3.82
C SER A 114 -35.40 9.32 3.57
N GLU A 115 -35.34 10.53 4.14
CA GLU A 115 -34.17 11.41 4.07
C GLU A 115 -32.92 10.76 4.69
N GLY A 116 -33.09 10.08 5.84
CA GLY A 116 -32.00 9.36 6.50
C GLY A 116 -31.48 8.17 5.68
N ARG A 117 -32.34 7.53 4.87
CA ARG A 117 -31.94 6.47 3.94
C ARG A 117 -31.14 7.02 2.76
N THR A 118 -31.57 8.12 2.16
CA THR A 118 -30.87 8.78 1.04
C THR A 118 -29.49 9.29 1.45
N PHE A 119 -29.38 9.93 2.63
CA PHE A 119 -28.11 10.43 3.15
C PHE A 119 -27.10 9.30 3.40
N ARG A 120 -27.55 8.16 3.95
CA ARG A 120 -26.72 6.96 4.13
C ARG A 120 -26.22 6.39 2.81
N LEU A 121 -27.06 6.33 1.78
CA LEU A 121 -26.66 5.87 0.45
C LEU A 121 -25.62 6.81 -0.17
N LEU A 122 -25.77 8.12 -0.02
CA LEU A 122 -24.81 9.10 -0.52
C LEU A 122 -23.44 8.92 0.16
N ILE A 123 -23.41 8.79 1.48
CA ILE A 123 -22.17 8.51 2.22
C ILE A 123 -21.54 7.21 1.72
N MET A 124 -22.35 6.16 1.51
CA MET A 124 -21.85 4.87 1.03
C MET A 124 -21.13 5.01 -0.33
N TYR A 125 -21.78 5.64 -1.30
CA TYR A 125 -21.18 5.84 -2.63
C TYR A 125 -19.96 6.75 -2.58
N ALA A 126 -20.01 7.83 -1.79
CA ALA A 126 -18.87 8.73 -1.62
C ALA A 126 -17.66 7.99 -1.02
N SER A 127 -17.87 7.17 0.01
CA SER A 127 -16.78 6.37 0.61
C SER A 127 -16.25 5.30 -0.35
N ALA A 128 -17.11 4.67 -1.17
CA ALA A 128 -16.68 3.71 -2.18
C ALA A 128 -15.83 4.37 -3.28
N ILE A 129 -16.25 5.54 -3.78
CA ILE A 129 -15.49 6.32 -4.78
C ILE A 129 -14.13 6.72 -4.20
N LEU A 130 -14.12 7.25 -2.97
CA LEU A 130 -12.88 7.64 -2.30
C LEU A 130 -11.93 6.46 -2.13
N PHE A 131 -12.43 5.30 -1.71
CA PHE A 131 -11.64 4.08 -1.60
C PHE A 131 -11.02 3.67 -2.93
N ILE A 132 -11.80 3.63 -4.01
CA ILE A 132 -11.30 3.30 -5.35
C ILE A 132 -10.20 4.27 -5.79
N ILE A 133 -10.36 5.56 -5.54
CA ILE A 133 -9.33 6.57 -5.87
C ILE A 133 -8.04 6.27 -5.12
N ILE A 134 -8.09 6.05 -3.80
CA ILE A 134 -6.87 5.82 -3.01
C ILE A 134 -6.19 4.51 -3.40
N VAL A 135 -6.94 3.42 -3.57
CA VAL A 135 -6.39 2.13 -4.02
C VAL A 135 -5.75 2.27 -5.40
N SER A 136 -6.38 3.02 -6.31
CA SER A 136 -5.84 3.29 -7.65
C SER A 136 -4.56 4.11 -7.58
N LEU A 137 -4.50 5.15 -6.75
CA LEU A 137 -3.28 5.95 -6.54
C LEU A 137 -2.14 5.08 -5.99
N ASN A 138 -2.42 4.22 -5.01
CA ASN A 138 -1.43 3.29 -4.49
C ASN A 138 -0.89 2.34 -5.58
N GLY A 139 -1.80 1.77 -6.39
CA GLY A 139 -1.45 0.92 -7.53
C GLY A 139 -0.60 1.64 -8.58
N ILE A 140 -0.97 2.88 -8.95
CA ILE A 140 -0.23 3.72 -9.90
C ILE A 140 1.19 3.99 -9.39
N THR A 141 1.34 4.37 -8.11
CA THR A 141 2.66 4.61 -7.53
C THR A 141 3.53 3.35 -7.54
N MET A 142 2.95 2.20 -7.19
CA MET A 142 3.67 0.93 -7.22
C MET A 142 4.08 0.50 -8.63
N ILE A 143 3.21 0.67 -9.63
CA ILE A 143 3.54 0.41 -11.05
C ILE A 143 4.65 1.34 -11.52
N TRP A 144 4.57 2.63 -11.16
CA TRP A 144 5.57 3.62 -11.54
C TRP A 144 6.95 3.29 -10.97
N LEU A 145 7.01 2.89 -9.70
CA LEU A 145 8.23 2.40 -9.06
C LEU A 145 8.74 1.13 -9.75
N TYR A 146 7.87 0.17 -10.06
CA TYR A 146 8.24 -1.08 -10.74
C TYR A 146 8.85 -0.86 -12.14
N ILE A 147 8.29 0.07 -12.92
CA ILE A 147 8.79 0.39 -14.27
C ILE A 147 10.18 1.03 -14.18
N THR A 148 10.36 1.98 -13.27
CA THR A 148 11.60 2.78 -13.17
C THR A 148 12.71 2.10 -12.38
N ALA A 149 12.40 1.17 -11.48
CA ALA A 149 13.36 0.50 -10.60
C ALA A 149 14.61 -0.06 -11.30
N PRO A 150 14.58 -0.73 -12.47
CA PRO A 150 15.80 -1.24 -13.08
C PRO A 150 16.76 -0.15 -13.55
N ALA A 151 16.24 0.98 -14.05
CA ALA A 151 17.06 2.08 -14.51
C ALA A 151 17.71 2.78 -13.32
N ASP A 152 16.91 3.08 -12.28
CA ASP A 152 17.38 3.71 -11.04
C ASP A 152 18.42 2.82 -10.33
N ASN A 153 18.16 1.50 -10.26
CA ASN A 153 19.06 0.50 -9.66
C ASN A 153 20.36 0.37 -10.45
N LYS A 154 20.28 0.23 -11.78
CA LYS A 154 21.47 0.16 -12.64
C LYS A 154 22.32 1.42 -12.49
N LEU A 155 21.71 2.60 -12.55
CA LEU A 155 22.41 3.87 -12.42
C LEU A 155 23.16 3.98 -11.10
N PHE A 156 22.49 3.62 -9.99
CA PHE A 156 23.14 3.65 -8.67
C PHE A 156 24.37 2.74 -8.61
N TYR A 157 24.24 1.47 -9.00
CA TYR A 157 25.36 0.53 -8.90
C TYR A 157 26.47 0.82 -9.91
N GLU A 158 26.14 1.31 -11.12
CA GLU A 158 27.14 1.73 -12.10
C GLU A 158 27.98 2.91 -11.58
N LEU A 159 27.37 3.88 -10.88
CA LEU A 159 28.09 4.96 -10.23
C LEU A 159 28.85 4.48 -8.99
N PHE A 160 28.24 3.62 -8.19
CA PHE A 160 28.84 3.08 -6.96
C PHE A 160 30.08 2.23 -7.24
N ASP A 161 30.03 1.35 -8.24
CA ASP A 161 31.13 0.46 -8.57
C ASP A 161 32.31 1.19 -9.21
N ASN A 162 32.05 2.24 -9.99
CA ASN A 162 33.08 3.05 -10.65
C ASN A 162 33.60 4.21 -9.79
N SER A 163 33.05 4.40 -8.59
CA SER A 163 33.46 5.48 -7.68
C SER A 163 34.69 5.11 -6.84
N VAL A 164 35.45 6.14 -6.45
CA VAL A 164 36.60 5.97 -5.56
C VAL A 164 36.09 5.83 -4.13
N LYS A 165 36.20 4.61 -3.59
CA LYS A 165 35.76 4.26 -2.23
C LYS A 165 36.88 4.53 -1.22
N GLU A 166 36.98 5.76 -0.76
CA GLU A 166 37.88 6.09 0.35
C GLU A 166 37.40 5.48 1.67
N GLU A 167 38.35 5.21 2.56
CA GLU A 167 38.09 4.63 3.89
C GLU A 167 37.09 5.46 4.71
N ILE A 168 37.07 6.78 4.53
CA ILE A 168 36.11 7.66 5.21
C ILE A 168 34.66 7.36 4.79
N PHE A 169 34.42 7.10 3.50
CA PHE A 169 33.08 6.76 3.01
C PHE A 169 32.66 5.36 3.44
N LEU A 170 33.59 4.40 3.42
CA LEU A 170 33.34 3.05 3.92
C LEU A 170 32.98 3.07 5.40
N THR A 171 33.74 3.81 6.22
CA THR A 171 33.46 3.97 7.66
C THR A 171 32.10 4.64 7.91
N GLU A 172 31.71 5.62 7.09
CA GLU A 172 30.39 6.25 7.20
C GLU A 172 29.26 5.30 6.80
N ILE A 173 29.47 4.48 5.77
CA ILE A 173 28.50 3.46 5.34
C ILE A 173 28.35 2.38 6.42
N GLU A 174 29.44 1.88 6.99
CA GLU A 174 29.44 0.91 8.10
C GLU A 174 28.64 1.43 9.30
N LYS A 175 28.93 2.67 9.73
CA LYS A 175 28.21 3.31 10.84
C LYS A 175 26.75 3.59 10.50
N GLY A 176 26.46 3.98 9.27
CA GLY A 176 25.11 4.33 8.83
C GLY A 176 24.21 3.11 8.69
N LEU A 177 24.72 2.04 8.09
CA LEU A 177 23.98 0.82 7.81
C LEU A 177 24.10 -0.24 8.92
N ASP A 178 24.92 0.02 9.95
CA ASP A 178 25.25 -0.92 11.03
C ASP A 178 25.74 -2.26 10.48
N CYS A 179 26.75 -2.18 9.60
CA CYS A 179 27.35 -3.32 8.90
C CYS A 179 28.88 -3.32 9.06
N ILE A 180 29.51 -4.43 8.70
CA ILE A 180 30.96 -4.65 8.81
C ILE A 180 31.53 -4.86 7.40
N SER A 181 32.55 -4.09 6.99
CA SER A 181 33.42 -4.42 5.86
C SER A 181 34.75 -4.96 6.40
N ASP A 182 34.86 -6.28 6.52
CA ASP A 182 36.10 -6.96 6.91
C ASP A 182 36.38 -8.02 5.86
N ASP A 183 37.39 -7.77 5.02
CA ASP A 183 37.79 -8.65 3.91
C ASP A 183 38.34 -10.01 4.40
N ASP A 184 38.75 -10.11 5.67
CA ASP A 184 39.50 -11.25 6.20
C ASP A 184 38.65 -12.23 7.07
N LYS A 185 37.34 -11.98 7.24
CA LYS A 185 36.45 -12.86 8.03
C LYS A 185 35.26 -13.34 7.20
N GLU A 186 34.96 -14.64 7.29
CA GLU A 186 33.68 -15.22 6.85
C GLU A 186 32.55 -14.68 7.76
N LEU A 187 32.12 -13.45 7.48
CA LEU A 187 31.01 -12.80 8.15
C LEU A 187 29.68 -13.45 7.71
N ASP A 188 28.70 -13.41 8.60
CA ASP A 188 27.34 -13.76 8.22
C ASP A 188 26.86 -12.77 7.13
N PRO A 189 26.27 -13.24 6.01
CA PRO A 189 25.82 -12.37 4.92
C PRO A 189 24.85 -11.27 5.36
N THR A 190 24.22 -11.38 6.53
CA THR A 190 23.28 -10.38 7.07
C THR A 190 23.95 -9.15 7.68
N VAL A 191 25.23 -9.25 8.07
CA VAL A 191 26.03 -8.15 8.65
C VAL A 191 27.10 -7.61 7.70
N GLU A 192 27.29 -8.25 6.55
CA GLU A 192 28.21 -7.81 5.51
C GLU A 192 27.73 -6.52 4.83
N CYS A 193 28.61 -5.51 4.75
CA CYS A 193 28.26 -4.22 4.14
C CYS A 193 27.92 -4.34 2.66
N ASP A 194 28.67 -5.12 1.88
CA ASP A 194 28.42 -5.27 0.44
C ASP A 194 27.04 -5.86 0.15
N ASN A 195 26.64 -6.87 0.92
CA ASN A 195 25.29 -7.44 0.78
C ASN A 195 24.22 -6.43 1.21
N THR A 196 24.48 -5.64 2.26
CA THR A 196 23.54 -4.60 2.72
C THR A 196 23.37 -3.51 1.66
N ILE A 197 24.46 -3.01 1.08
CA ILE A 197 24.47 -2.02 -0.02
C ILE A 197 23.75 -2.58 -1.26
N ASN A 198 24.01 -3.83 -1.63
CA ASN A 198 23.32 -4.53 -2.72
C ASN A 198 21.80 -4.70 -2.50
N ARG A 199 21.34 -4.52 -1.26
CA ARG A 199 19.93 -4.59 -0.87
C ARG A 199 19.33 -3.22 -0.56
N SER A 200 20.11 -2.14 -0.57
CA SER A 200 19.66 -0.79 -0.23
C SER A 200 18.80 -0.15 -1.31
N VAL A 201 19.06 -0.43 -2.59
CA VAL A 201 18.25 0.11 -3.70
C VAL A 201 17.29 -0.96 -4.19
N ILE A 202 15.99 -0.66 -4.14
CA ILE A 202 14.97 -1.65 -4.48
C ILE A 202 15.12 -2.12 -5.93
N SER A 203 15.26 -3.44 -6.10
CA SER A 203 15.33 -4.04 -7.42
C SER A 203 13.96 -4.51 -7.88
N ARG A 204 13.78 -4.59 -9.20
CA ARG A 204 12.55 -5.12 -9.81
C ARG A 204 12.21 -6.55 -9.32
N LYS A 205 13.22 -7.34 -8.93
CA LYS A 205 13.02 -8.71 -8.42
C LYS A 205 12.13 -8.73 -7.18
N TRP A 206 12.27 -7.75 -6.28
CA TRP A 206 11.49 -7.65 -5.05
C TRP A 206 10.12 -6.97 -5.26
N LEU A 207 10.03 -6.02 -6.20
CA LEU A 207 8.75 -5.38 -6.54
C LEU A 207 7.81 -6.29 -7.33
N LYS A 208 8.35 -7.23 -8.11
CA LYS A 208 7.56 -8.15 -8.94
C LYS A 208 6.53 -8.98 -8.14
N PRO A 209 6.89 -9.71 -7.06
CA PRO A 209 5.91 -10.47 -6.29
C PRO A 209 4.84 -9.57 -5.67
N LEU A 210 5.24 -8.40 -5.14
CA LEU A 210 4.30 -7.43 -4.55
C LEU A 210 3.27 -6.96 -5.58
N LEU A 211 3.72 -6.59 -6.78
CA LEU A 211 2.85 -6.14 -7.86
C LEU A 211 1.92 -7.27 -8.36
N ILE A 212 2.43 -8.50 -8.49
CA ILE A 212 1.63 -9.66 -8.89
C ILE A 212 0.52 -9.92 -7.86
N ILE A 213 0.87 -9.95 -6.58
CA ILE A 213 -0.10 -10.17 -5.50
C ILE A 213 -1.16 -9.08 -5.51
N TRP A 214 -0.77 -7.81 -5.71
CA TRP A 214 -1.71 -6.71 -5.80
C TRP A 214 -2.65 -6.86 -7.00
N ILE A 215 -2.16 -7.06 -8.22
CA ILE A 215 -3.01 -7.17 -9.42
C ILE A 215 -3.91 -8.40 -9.34
N VAL A 216 -3.32 -9.59 -9.16
CA VAL A 216 -4.04 -10.86 -9.19
C VAL A 216 -5.00 -10.95 -8.00
N GLY A 217 -4.56 -10.52 -6.82
CA GLY A 217 -5.40 -10.50 -5.64
C GLY A 217 -6.60 -9.57 -5.79
N HIS A 218 -6.44 -8.37 -6.36
CA HIS A 218 -7.56 -7.49 -6.67
C HIS A 218 -8.55 -8.12 -7.67
N VAL A 219 -8.05 -8.80 -8.71
CA VAL A 219 -8.92 -9.51 -9.67
C VAL A 219 -9.71 -10.63 -8.99
N ILE A 220 -9.06 -11.45 -8.16
CA ILE A 220 -9.71 -12.52 -7.39
C ILE A 220 -10.75 -11.94 -6.44
N VAL A 221 -10.40 -10.89 -5.70
CA VAL A 221 -11.28 -10.21 -4.75
C VAL A 221 -12.50 -9.61 -5.45
N LEU A 222 -12.34 -8.97 -6.61
CA LEU A 222 -13.46 -8.45 -7.39
C LEU A 222 -14.38 -9.56 -7.91
N PHE A 223 -13.79 -10.69 -8.34
CA PHE A 223 -14.56 -11.86 -8.74
C PHE A 223 -15.35 -12.42 -7.55
N LEU A 224 -14.71 -12.65 -6.41
CA LEU A 224 -15.34 -13.13 -5.18
C LEU A 224 -16.38 -12.15 -4.63
N PHE A 225 -16.14 -10.84 -4.76
CA PHE A 225 -17.11 -9.80 -4.42
C PHE A 225 -18.41 -9.99 -5.21
N GLY A 226 -18.31 -10.30 -6.50
CA GLY A 226 -19.47 -10.60 -7.35
C GLY A 226 -20.28 -11.83 -6.89
N PHE A 227 -19.63 -12.86 -6.34
CA PHE A 227 -20.32 -14.03 -5.77
C PHE A 227 -20.88 -13.76 -4.38
N ALA A 228 -20.11 -13.11 -3.50
CA ALA A 228 -20.56 -12.74 -2.15
C ALA A 228 -21.77 -11.80 -2.16
N ASN A 229 -22.01 -11.11 -3.28
CA ASN A 229 -23.17 -10.25 -3.47
C ASN A 229 -24.40 -10.97 -4.05
N LYS A 230 -24.29 -12.23 -4.53
CA LYS A 230 -25.42 -12.97 -5.12
C LYS A 230 -26.37 -13.56 -4.07
N ASP A 231 -25.89 -13.94 -2.90
CA ASP A 231 -26.72 -14.58 -1.86
C ASP A 231 -27.77 -13.63 -1.25
N PHE A 232 -27.66 -12.32 -1.48
CA PHE A 232 -28.60 -11.31 -0.96
C PHE A 232 -29.78 -11.00 -1.89
N LYS A 233 -29.78 -11.47 -3.15
CA LYS A 233 -30.96 -11.34 -4.03
C LYS A 233 -32.16 -12.14 -3.53
N ASN A 234 -31.95 -13.11 -2.64
CA ASN A 234 -33.02 -13.92 -2.05
C ASN A 234 -33.68 -13.23 -0.85
N ASP A 235 -33.00 -12.33 -0.14
CA ASP A 235 -33.58 -11.62 1.02
C ASP A 235 -34.59 -10.53 0.61
N GLU A 236 -34.40 -9.83 -0.52
CA GLU A 236 -35.39 -8.88 -1.05
C GLU A 236 -36.67 -9.58 -1.57
N ASN A 237 -36.54 -10.80 -2.09
CA ASN A 237 -37.69 -11.58 -2.54
C ASN A 237 -38.50 -12.16 -1.37
N ASP A 238 -37.86 -12.48 -0.24
CA ASP A 238 -38.56 -12.95 0.95
C ASP A 238 -39.35 -11.83 1.66
N GLU A 239 -38.91 -10.57 1.57
CA GLU A 239 -39.67 -9.42 2.09
C GLU A 239 -40.94 -9.14 1.24
N ASN A 240 -40.85 -9.29 -0.08
CA ASN A 240 -42.03 -9.21 -0.97
C ASN A 240 -43.01 -10.38 -0.75
N LEU A 241 -42.51 -11.60 -0.56
CA LEU A 241 -43.34 -12.78 -0.21
C LEU A 241 -44.02 -12.66 1.16
N ARG A 242 -43.44 -11.90 2.08
CA ARG A 242 -44.02 -11.60 3.39
C ARG A 242 -45.09 -10.52 3.30
N ASN A 243 -44.90 -9.53 2.42
CA ASN A 243 -45.89 -8.49 2.16
C ASN A 243 -47.14 -9.06 1.45
N ASP A 244 -46.97 -9.97 0.49
CA ASP A 244 -48.10 -10.64 -0.18
C ASP A 244 -48.88 -11.56 0.77
N ARG A 245 -48.20 -12.24 1.71
CA ARG A 245 -48.88 -13.03 2.75
C ARG A 245 -49.65 -12.16 3.74
N VAL A 246 -49.18 -10.96 4.05
CA VAL A 246 -49.90 -10.01 4.92
C VAL A 246 -51.09 -9.39 4.18
N VAL A 247 -50.99 -9.12 2.88
CA VAL A 247 -52.11 -8.61 2.07
C VAL A 247 -53.19 -9.69 1.86
N CYS A 248 -52.83 -10.96 1.66
CA CYS A 248 -53.82 -12.05 1.60
C CYS A 248 -54.49 -12.36 2.95
N MET A 249 -53.85 -12.07 4.08
CA MET A 249 -54.46 -12.31 5.41
C MET A 249 -55.45 -11.21 5.81
N VAL A 250 -55.27 -9.97 5.31
CA VAL A 250 -56.15 -8.83 5.63
C VAL A 250 -57.45 -8.83 4.81
N ILE A 251 -57.50 -9.50 3.66
CA ILE A 251 -58.72 -9.61 2.85
C ILE A 251 -59.65 -10.75 3.34
N GLY A 252 -59.17 -11.64 4.23
CA GLY A 252 -59.93 -12.76 4.78
C GLY A 252 -60.73 -12.48 6.08
N GLN A 253 -60.75 -11.24 6.58
CA GLN A 253 -61.46 -10.88 7.83
C GLN A 253 -62.52 -9.78 7.66
N ILE A 254 -62.95 -9.47 6.43
CA ILE A 254 -64.13 -8.65 6.19
C ILE A 254 -65.18 -9.52 5.50
N SER A 255 -65.85 -10.36 6.30
CA SER A 255 -67.20 -10.86 6.02
C SER A 255 -67.96 -11.03 7.33
#